data_AF-A0A8X6S764-F1
#
_entry.id   AF-A0A8X6S764-F1
#
_cell.length_a   1.000
_cell.length_b   1.000
_cell.length_c   1.000
_cell.angle_alpha   90.00
_cell.angle_beta   90.00
_cell.angle_gamma   90.00
#
_symmetry.space_group_name_H-M   'P 1'
#
loop_
_entity.id
_entity.type
_entity.pdbx_description
1 polymer ?
#
loop_
_entity_poly.entity_id
_entity_poly.type
_entity_poly.pdbx_seq_one_letter_code
_entity_poly.pdbx_strand_id
1 'polypeptide(L)'
;MVVARCWQQWITEGRVYRRGGSGRPRNTNDREDRAIRRVATSAPTTSLASIQRHLPPSRHPVPSRETIRRRLTEVGLRSRRPLRRLPLTPHHRQCRLDFADLGHLGV
;
A
#
# COMPACT_ATOMS: atom_id res chain seq x y z
N MET A 1 14.45 -38.00 -13.31
CA MET A 1 14.62 -37.22 -14.57
C MET A 1 13.50 -36.20 -14.71
N VAL A 2 13.84 -34.95 -15.07
CA VAL A 2 12.87 -33.85 -15.27
C VAL A 2 11.94 -34.11 -16.46
N VAL A 3 12.46 -34.74 -17.53
CA VAL A 3 11.73 -34.99 -18.79
C VAL A 3 10.49 -35.88 -18.58
N ALA A 4 10.62 -37.01 -17.90
CA ALA A 4 9.51 -37.92 -17.62
C ALA A 4 8.41 -37.26 -16.76
N ARG A 5 8.80 -36.42 -15.80
CA ARG A 5 7.87 -35.69 -14.94
C ARG A 5 7.11 -34.60 -15.72
N CYS A 6 7.79 -33.90 -16.63
CA CYS A 6 7.14 -32.93 -17.52
C CYS A 6 6.17 -33.60 -18.49
N TRP A 7 6.56 -34.75 -19.07
CA TRP A 7 5.70 -35.54 -19.94
C TRP A 7 4.42 -36.00 -19.23
N GLN A 8 4.57 -36.55 -18.02
CA GLN A 8 3.43 -36.96 -17.19
C GLN A 8 2.53 -35.78 -16.82
N GLN A 9 3.13 -34.65 -16.43
CA GLN A 9 2.37 -33.44 -16.09
C GLN A 9 1.60 -32.89 -17.31
N TRP A 10 2.18 -32.95 -18.50
CA TRP A 10 1.50 -32.55 -19.73
C TRP A 10 0.31 -33.47 -20.03
N ILE A 11 0.48 -34.79 -19.96
CA ILE A 11 -0.62 -35.75 -20.18
C ILE A 11 -1.74 -35.57 -19.15
N THR A 12 -1.40 -35.39 -17.88
CA THR A 12 -2.40 -35.35 -16.80
C THR A 12 -3.08 -33.98 -16.65
N GLU A 13 -2.35 -32.89 -16.87
CA GLU A 13 -2.83 -31.54 -16.55
C GLU A 13 -2.92 -30.60 -17.76
N GLY A 14 -2.35 -30.97 -18.92
CA GLY A 14 -2.27 -30.13 -20.11
C GLY A 14 -1.30 -28.95 -19.98
N ARG A 15 -0.43 -28.92 -18.95
CA ARG A 15 0.42 -27.76 -18.62
C ARG A 15 1.87 -28.06 -18.91
N VAL A 16 2.53 -27.14 -19.58
CA VAL A 16 3.99 -27.15 -19.83
C VAL A 16 4.78 -26.29 -18.85
N TYR A 17 4.10 -25.47 -18.04
CA TYR A 17 4.72 -24.61 -17.05
C TYR A 17 4.59 -25.17 -15.63
N ARG A 18 5.58 -24.84 -14.80
CA ARG A 18 5.58 -25.20 -13.38
C ARG A 18 4.45 -24.46 -12.66
N ARG A 19 3.68 -25.18 -11.82
CA ARG A 19 2.72 -24.55 -10.91
C ARG A 19 3.43 -23.55 -10.00
N GLY A 20 2.80 -22.40 -9.77
CA GLY A 20 3.26 -21.44 -8.76
C GLY A 20 3.38 -22.13 -7.41
N GLY A 21 4.53 -21.98 -6.75
CA GLY A 21 4.74 -22.54 -5.42
C GLY A 21 3.93 -21.78 -4.37
N SER A 22 3.47 -22.47 -3.32
CA SER A 22 3.03 -21.82 -2.09
C SER A 22 4.28 -21.36 -1.33
N GLY A 23 4.64 -20.08 -1.50
CA GLY A 23 5.73 -19.47 -0.73
C GLY A 23 5.45 -19.47 0.78
N ARG A 24 6.38 -18.95 1.58
CA ARG A 24 6.21 -18.82 3.03
C ARG A 24 4.95 -17.99 3.35
N PRO A 25 4.07 -18.45 4.26
CA PRO A 25 2.94 -17.66 4.72
C PRO A 25 3.38 -16.31 5.27
N ARG A 26 2.51 -15.32 5.07
CA ARG A 26 2.74 -13.95 5.52
C ARG A 26 2.65 -13.89 7.05
N ASN A 27 3.50 -13.04 7.66
CA ASN A 27 3.39 -12.77 9.10
C ASN A 27 2.20 -11.86 9.44
N THR A 28 1.73 -11.07 8.47
CA THR A 28 0.57 -10.19 8.64
C THR A 28 -0.68 -10.79 8.02
N ASN A 29 -1.84 -10.46 8.59
CA ASN A 29 -3.16 -10.78 8.08
C ASN A 29 -3.85 -9.58 7.41
N ASP A 30 -4.99 -9.80 6.77
CA ASP A 30 -5.71 -8.77 6.03
C ASP A 30 -6.28 -7.66 6.92
N ARG A 31 -6.53 -7.93 8.21
CA ARG A 31 -7.01 -6.92 9.17
C ARG A 31 -5.89 -5.96 9.56
N GLU A 32 -4.69 -6.50 9.80
CA GLU A 32 -3.48 -5.73 10.05
C GLU A 32 -3.09 -4.91 8.83
N ASP A 33 -3.07 -5.52 7.64
CA ASP A 33 -2.71 -4.83 6.39
C ASP A 33 -3.68 -3.65 6.10
N ARG A 34 -4.98 -3.82 6.39
CA ARG A 34 -5.97 -2.73 6.33
C ARG A 34 -5.72 -1.65 7.37
N ALA A 35 -5.34 -2.01 8.60
CA ALA A 35 -5.02 -1.05 9.65
C ALA A 35 -3.78 -0.23 9.30
N ILE A 36 -2.71 -0.89 8.81
CA ILE A 36 -1.49 -0.26 8.31
C ILE A 36 -1.81 0.78 7.24
N ARG A 37 -2.58 0.37 6.21
CA ARG A 37 -2.97 1.26 5.11
C ARG A 37 -3.77 2.45 5.64
N ARG A 38 -4.79 2.19 6.48
CA ARG A 38 -5.66 3.22 7.03
C ARG A 38 -4.87 4.31 7.75
N VAL A 39 -4.00 3.92 8.68
CA VAL A 39 -3.20 4.86 9.47
C VAL A 39 -2.28 5.68 8.57
N ALA A 40 -1.62 5.04 7.60
CA ALA A 40 -0.73 5.75 6.67
C ALA A 40 -1.47 6.75 5.76
N THR A 41 -2.72 6.47 5.39
CA THR A 41 -3.53 7.40 4.58
C THR A 41 -4.16 8.52 5.40
N SER A 42 -4.60 8.26 6.63
CA SER A 42 -5.23 9.28 7.48
C SER A 42 -4.22 10.23 8.13
N ALA A 43 -3.04 9.71 8.48
CA ALA A 43 -1.97 10.48 9.09
C ALA A 43 -0.63 10.16 8.40
N PRO A 44 -0.34 10.78 7.23
CA PRO A 44 0.83 10.45 6.40
C PRO A 44 2.20 10.68 7.06
N THR A 45 2.25 11.43 8.16
CA THR A 45 3.46 11.73 8.93
C THR A 45 3.71 10.72 10.06
N THR A 46 2.80 9.78 10.30
CA THR A 46 2.93 8.79 11.37
C THR A 46 4.10 7.85 11.11
N SER A 47 4.94 7.64 12.13
CA SER A 47 6.11 6.76 12.03
C SER A 47 5.71 5.28 12.00
N LEU A 48 6.55 4.44 11.36
CA LEU A 48 6.33 2.98 11.33
C LEU A 48 6.24 2.35 12.73
N ALA A 49 6.98 2.88 13.71
CA ALA A 49 6.94 2.41 15.10
C ALA A 49 5.63 2.79 15.79
N SER A 50 5.06 3.96 15.48
CA SER A 50 3.72 4.32 15.94
C SER A 50 2.66 3.43 15.31
N ILE A 51 2.74 3.18 13.99
CA ILE A 51 1.84 2.22 13.32
C ILE A 51 1.91 0.86 14.00
N GLN A 52 3.11 0.33 14.25
CA GLN A 52 3.32 -0.95 14.90
C GLN A 52 2.67 -1.04 16.29
N ARG A 53 2.80 0.02 17.11
CA ARG A 53 2.22 0.10 18.46
C ARG A 53 0.68 0.13 18.48
N HIS A 54 0.07 0.65 17.41
CA HIS A 54 -1.38 0.81 17.31
C HIS A 54 -2.05 -0.21 16.39
N LEU A 55 -1.35 -1.31 16.09
CA LEU A 55 -1.97 -2.42 15.37
C LEU A 55 -3.04 -3.10 16.22
N PRO A 56 -4.11 -3.61 15.59
CA PRO A 56 -5.10 -4.41 16.29
C PRO A 56 -4.44 -5.66 16.90
N PRO A 57 -4.95 -6.17 18.04
CA PRO A 57 -4.42 -7.38 18.64
C PRO A 57 -4.52 -8.54 17.64
N SER A 58 -3.47 -9.35 17.57
CA SER A 58 -3.41 -10.52 16.70
C SER A 58 -2.72 -11.68 17.39
N ARG A 59 -3.01 -12.90 16.92
CA ARG A 59 -2.35 -14.13 17.38
C ARG A 59 -0.93 -14.27 16.82
N HIS A 60 -0.61 -13.50 15.78
CA HIS A 60 0.69 -13.52 15.14
C HIS A 60 1.67 -12.58 15.87
N PRO A 61 2.98 -12.84 15.77
CA PRO A 61 3.98 -11.90 16.25
C PRO A 61 3.81 -10.54 15.59
N VAL A 62 3.93 -9.49 16.41
CA VAL A 62 3.83 -8.10 15.94
C VAL A 62 4.79 -7.89 14.75
N PRO A 63 4.31 -7.39 13.60
CA PRO A 63 5.14 -7.23 12.43
C PRO A 63 6.25 -6.19 12.68
N SER A 64 7.44 -6.49 12.20
CA SER A 64 8.56 -5.54 12.24
C SER A 64 8.27 -4.28 11.42
N ARG A 65 8.97 -3.19 11.73
CA ARG A 65 8.91 -1.93 10.96
C ARG A 65 9.16 -2.16 9.46
N GLU A 66 10.09 -3.05 9.11
CA GLU A 66 10.39 -3.43 7.73
C GLU A 66 9.24 -4.18 7.05
N THR A 67 8.53 -5.04 7.80
CA THR A 67 7.33 -5.70 7.29
C THR A 67 6.25 -4.66 6.97
N ILE A 68 6.00 -3.71 7.88
CA ILE A 68 5.03 -2.62 7.69
C ILE A 68 5.41 -1.77 6.46
N ARG A 69 6.69 -1.40 6.32
CA ARG A 69 7.20 -0.66 5.17
C ARG A 69 6.96 -1.39 3.85
N ARG A 70 7.19 -2.71 3.83
CA ARG A 70 6.90 -3.55 2.66
C ARG A 70 5.41 -3.56 2.33
N ARG A 71 4.52 -3.67 3.32
CA ARG A 71 3.06 -3.60 3.11
C ARG A 71 2.60 -2.30 2.49
N LEU A 72 3.15 -1.18 2.96
CA LEU A 72 2.86 0.13 2.38
C LEU A 72 3.34 0.19 0.92
N THR A 73 4.53 -0.34 0.64
CA THR A 73 5.10 -0.34 -0.72
C THR A 73 4.29 -1.23 -1.68
N GLU A 74 3.81 -2.38 -1.22
CA GLU A 74 2.95 -3.30 -1.99
C GLU A 74 1.66 -2.62 -2.49
N VAL A 75 1.11 -1.67 -1.72
CA VAL A 75 -0.08 -0.88 -2.10
C VAL A 75 0.28 0.48 -2.72
N GLY A 76 1.54 0.71 -3.08
CA GLY A 76 2.00 1.93 -3.74
C GLY A 76 2.22 3.13 -2.81
N LEU A 77 2.12 2.97 -1.48
CA LEU A 77 2.37 4.04 -0.53
C LEU A 77 3.86 4.14 -0.20
N ARG A 78 4.40 5.36 -0.31
CA ARG A 78 5.80 5.67 0.00
C ARG A 78 5.89 6.95 0.82
N SER A 79 6.87 7.01 1.70
CA SER A 79 7.20 8.26 2.41
C SER A 79 7.68 9.33 1.42
N ARG A 80 7.19 10.56 1.61
CA ARG A 80 7.56 11.75 0.83
C ARG A 80 7.75 12.92 1.77
N ARG A 81 8.57 13.89 1.36
CA ARG A 81 8.69 15.17 2.07
C ARG A 81 7.54 16.08 1.63
N PRO A 82 6.75 16.65 2.56
CA PRO A 82 5.71 17.61 2.19
C PRO A 82 6.34 18.86 1.58
N LEU A 83 5.67 19.44 0.59
CA LEU A 83 6.08 20.72 0.00
C LEU A 83 5.87 21.84 1.02
N ARG A 84 6.85 22.75 1.14
CA ARG A 84 6.68 23.97 1.94
C ARG A 84 5.75 24.90 1.16
N ARG A 85 4.54 25.12 1.68
CA ARG A 85 3.56 26.06 1.11
C ARG A 85 3.19 27.11 2.14
N LEU A 86 2.97 28.34 1.68
CA LEU A 86 2.38 29.38 2.51
C LEU A 86 0.93 28.98 2.82
N PRO A 87 0.49 29.02 4.09
CA PRO A 87 -0.88 28.72 4.43
C PRO A 87 -1.80 29.78 3.82
N LEU A 88 -2.74 29.34 2.96
CA LEU A 88 -3.78 30.21 2.43
C LEU A 88 -4.90 30.37 3.46
N THR A 89 -5.24 31.62 3.75
CA THR A 89 -6.47 31.96 4.50
C THR A 89 -7.70 31.53 3.71
N PRO A 90 -8.85 31.29 4.36
CA PRO A 90 -10.09 30.93 3.67
C PRO A 90 -10.48 31.93 2.57
N HIS A 91 -10.34 33.23 2.83
CA HIS A 91 -10.59 34.29 1.84
C HIS A 91 -9.71 34.13 0.58
N HIS A 92 -8.40 33.94 0.75
CA HIS A 92 -7.50 33.73 -0.39
C HIS A 92 -7.82 32.44 -1.18
N ARG A 93 -8.37 31.41 -0.53
CA ARG A 93 -8.81 30.19 -1.23
C ARG A 93 -10.03 30.49 -2.10
N GLN A 94 -11.00 31.25 -1.58
CA GLN A 94 -12.20 31.61 -2.32
C GLN A 94 -11.87 32.47 -3.53
N CYS A 95 -11.11 33.55 -3.36
CA CYS A 95 -10.72 34.40 -4.51
C CYS A 95 -9.96 33.62 -5.60
N ARG A 96 -9.13 32.63 -5.21
CA ARG A 96 -8.43 31.78 -6.18
C ARG A 96 -9.37 30.82 -6.89
N LEU A 97 -10.37 30.30 -6.20
CA LEU A 97 -11.42 29.46 -6.78
C LEU A 97 -12.23 30.30 -7.77
N ASP A 98 -12.74 31.45 -7.33
CA ASP A 98 -13.53 32.36 -8.17
C ASP A 98 -12.75 32.82 -9.41
N PHE A 99 -11.45 33.07 -9.29
CA PHE A 99 -10.60 33.41 -10.44
C PHE A 99 -10.42 32.24 -11.42
N ALA A 100 -10.15 31.03 -10.91
CA ALA A 100 -10.09 29.83 -11.75
C ALA A 100 -11.45 29.53 -12.38
N ASP A 101 -12.53 29.90 -11.68
CA ASP A 101 -13.88 29.75 -12.16
C ASP A 101 -14.22 30.80 -13.25
N LEU A 102 -13.74 32.02 -13.02
CA LEU A 102 -13.61 33.15 -13.94
C LEU A 102 -13.05 32.75 -15.31
N GLY A 103 -11.84 32.20 -15.24
CA GLY A 103 -11.00 31.94 -16.41
C GLY A 103 -11.46 30.80 -17.31
N HIS A 104 -12.29 29.86 -16.82
CA HIS A 104 -12.87 28.83 -17.69
C HIS A 104 -14.11 29.32 -18.45
N LEU A 105 -14.68 30.46 -18.05
CA LEU A 105 -15.81 31.11 -18.73
C LEU A 105 -15.38 32.14 -19.77
N GLY A 106 -14.07 32.34 -19.98
CA GLY A 106 -13.55 33.09 -21.12
C GLY A 106 -13.94 34.57 -21.16
N VAL A 107 -13.95 35.25 -20.00
CA VAL A 107 -13.94 36.72 -19.90
C VAL A 107 -12.53 37.27 -19.78
#